data_AF-A0A1H5KPA2-F1
#
_entry.id   AF-A0A1H5KPA2-F1
#
_cell.length_a   1.000
_cell.length_b   1.000
_cell.length_c   1.000
_cell.angle_alpha   90.00
_cell.angle_beta   90.00
_cell.angle_gamma   90.00
#
_symmetry.space_group_name_H-M   'P 1'
#
loop_
_entity.id
_entity.type
_entity.pdbx_description
1 polymer ?
#
loop_
_entity_poly.entity_id
_entity_poly.type
_entity_poly.pdbx_seq_one_letter_code
_entity_poly.pdbx_strand_id
1 'polypeptide(L)'
;MKKIGLLIALISCTLSFGQNKSQKKTKTIHVFVALCDNINQGIVPVPKLIGNGQDPKNNLYWGALYGVKNFLKNKSNDWVYKKMITSKNTNILESILFKHKTKNIYLLAEAYDGEKIKVCTEEFLLASNNNFKRRINYNEINLEFGGNSELVAYIGHDGLMEFKVNLKYKQTPSKKIDAIILACASKNYFQNEIIKSKANPILWTTNLMAPEAYTLEAALNSWVKKQKGIQIKEAASKAYNKYQKCGLRGARRLFVTGF
;
A
#
# COMPACT_ATOMS: atom_id res chain seq x y z
N MET A 1 -72.91 -47.60 15.44
CA MET A 1 -72.41 -46.31 14.89
C MET A 1 -71.40 -45.72 15.87
N LYS A 2 -70.09 -45.90 15.67
CA LYS A 2 -69.03 -45.25 16.44
C LYS A 2 -68.17 -44.45 15.45
N LYS A 3 -68.20 -43.12 15.54
CA LYS A 3 -67.35 -42.23 14.73
C LYS A 3 -65.99 -42.14 15.40
N ILE A 4 -64.94 -42.59 14.71
CA ILE A 4 -63.53 -42.35 15.07
C ILE A 4 -63.13 -41.05 14.37
N GLY A 5 -62.85 -40.00 15.15
CA GLY A 5 -62.31 -38.74 14.65
C GLY A 5 -60.79 -38.83 14.52
N LEU A 6 -60.28 -38.67 13.31
CA LEU A 6 -58.84 -38.62 13.02
C LEU A 6 -58.36 -37.17 13.18
N LEU A 7 -57.54 -36.90 14.19
CA LEU A 7 -56.89 -35.60 14.38
C LEU A 7 -55.60 -35.58 13.55
N ILE A 8 -55.55 -34.76 12.48
CA ILE A 8 -54.34 -34.55 11.69
C ILE A 8 -53.59 -33.35 12.26
N ALA A 9 -52.44 -33.60 12.90
CA ALA A 9 -51.53 -32.56 13.35
C ALA A 9 -50.66 -32.08 12.17
N LEU A 10 -50.90 -30.85 11.71
CA LEU A 10 -50.06 -30.17 10.73
C LEU A 10 -48.81 -29.61 11.41
N ILE A 11 -47.68 -30.31 11.26
CA ILE A 11 -46.36 -29.83 11.65
C ILE A 11 -45.88 -28.83 10.58
N SER A 12 -45.96 -27.55 10.88
CA SER A 12 -45.39 -26.49 10.05
C SER A 12 -43.87 -26.45 10.27
N CYS A 13 -43.12 -27.07 9.37
CA CYS A 13 -41.67 -27.00 9.35
C CYS A 13 -41.25 -25.64 8.78
N THR A 14 -40.91 -24.68 9.64
CA THR A 14 -40.35 -23.39 9.23
C THR A 14 -38.91 -23.60 8.79
N LEU A 15 -38.72 -23.82 7.49
CA LEU A 15 -37.43 -23.78 6.82
C LEU A 15 -36.83 -22.37 6.98
N SER A 16 -35.98 -22.21 8.00
CA SER A 16 -35.16 -21.02 8.19
C SER A 16 -34.10 -21.01 7.10
N PHE A 17 -34.36 -20.31 6.00
CA PHE A 17 -33.35 -19.98 5.00
C PHE A 17 -32.32 -19.06 5.65
N GLY A 18 -31.25 -19.64 6.21
CA GLY A 18 -30.06 -18.92 6.61
C GLY A 18 -29.46 -18.24 5.38
N GLN A 19 -29.63 -16.92 5.28
CA GLN A 19 -28.90 -16.12 4.30
C GLN A 19 -27.40 -16.16 4.67
N ASN A 20 -26.66 -17.09 4.06
CA ASN A 20 -25.20 -17.02 4.01
C ASN A 20 -24.81 -15.78 3.19
N LYS A 21 -24.75 -14.61 3.84
CA LYS A 21 -24.06 -13.44 3.29
C LYS A 21 -22.62 -13.86 3.08
N SER A 22 -22.24 -14.14 1.83
CA SER A 22 -20.84 -14.27 1.42
C SER A 22 -20.07 -13.06 1.96
N GLN A 23 -19.31 -13.27 3.04
CA GLN A 23 -18.57 -12.21 3.69
C GLN A 23 -17.50 -11.77 2.70
N LYS A 24 -17.68 -10.57 2.09
CA LYS A 24 -16.73 -10.03 1.11
C LYS A 24 -15.34 -10.09 1.71
N LYS A 25 -14.47 -10.94 1.15
CA LYS A 25 -13.08 -11.12 1.57
C LYS A 25 -12.42 -9.76 1.77
N THR A 26 -11.93 -9.51 2.99
CA THR A 26 -11.18 -8.30 3.32
C THR A 26 -9.89 -8.29 2.52
N LYS A 27 -9.65 -7.19 1.81
CA LYS A 27 -8.37 -6.95 1.15
C LYS A 27 -7.50 -6.01 1.97
N THR A 28 -6.20 -6.12 1.83
CA THR A 28 -5.25 -5.23 2.49
C THR A 28 -4.20 -4.68 1.52
N ILE A 29 -3.76 -3.47 1.84
CA ILE A 29 -2.70 -2.73 1.17
C ILE A 29 -1.66 -2.36 2.22
N HIS A 30 -0.38 -2.60 1.96
CA HIS A 30 0.70 -2.16 2.85
C HIS A 30 1.59 -1.13 2.14
N VAL A 31 1.68 0.08 2.69
CA VAL A 31 2.50 1.17 2.18
C VAL A 31 3.72 1.36 3.10
N PHE A 32 4.91 1.11 2.55
CA PHE A 32 6.20 1.31 3.17
C PHE A 32 6.70 2.71 2.76
N VAL A 33 6.84 3.60 3.75
CA VAL A 33 7.30 4.97 3.51
C VAL A 33 8.71 5.12 4.05
N ALA A 34 9.70 5.27 3.17
CA ALA A 34 11.07 5.59 3.56
C ALA A 34 11.14 7.10 3.81
N LEU A 35 11.20 7.53 5.07
CA LEU A 35 11.21 8.95 5.40
C LEU A 35 12.45 9.65 4.83
N CYS A 36 12.26 10.90 4.38
CA CYS A 36 13.32 11.72 3.81
C CYS A 36 14.35 12.06 4.88
N ASP A 37 15.64 11.85 4.61
CA ASP A 37 16.71 12.14 5.58
C ASP A 37 17.93 12.75 4.90
N ASN A 38 18.19 14.04 5.16
CA ASN A 38 19.33 14.75 4.59
C ASN A 38 20.69 14.26 5.11
N ILE A 39 20.73 13.59 6.26
CA ILE A 39 21.98 13.18 6.93
C ILE A 39 22.35 11.77 6.50
N ASN A 40 21.37 10.87 6.47
CA ASN A 40 21.60 9.43 6.33
C ASN A 40 21.37 8.90 4.91
N GLN A 41 20.91 9.75 3.97
CA GLN A 41 20.64 9.37 2.59
C GLN A 41 21.40 10.28 1.63
N GLY A 42 21.86 9.72 0.52
CA GLY A 42 22.50 10.40 -0.61
C GLY A 42 21.55 11.24 -1.47
N ILE A 43 20.56 11.88 -0.86
CA ILE A 43 19.61 12.77 -1.52
C ILE A 43 20.20 14.15 -1.76
N VAL A 44 19.67 14.85 -2.77
CA VAL A 44 19.84 16.31 -2.83
C VAL A 44 19.12 16.89 -1.60
N PRO A 45 19.83 17.62 -0.71
CA PRO A 45 19.24 18.08 0.54
C PRO A 45 17.99 18.93 0.31
N VAL A 46 16.94 18.62 1.05
CA VAL A 46 15.71 19.43 1.13
C VAL A 46 15.75 20.34 2.36
N PRO A 47 14.82 21.30 2.55
CA PRO A 47 14.81 22.11 3.76
C PRO A 47 14.83 21.26 5.04
N LYS A 48 15.66 21.66 6.02
CA LYS A 48 15.96 20.88 7.25
C LYS A 48 14.71 20.34 7.95
N LEU A 49 13.62 21.12 7.99
CA LEU A 49 12.37 20.73 8.64
C LEU A 49 11.73 19.48 8.02
N ILE A 50 11.76 19.36 6.68
CA ILE A 50 11.12 18.25 5.95
C ILE A 50 12.10 17.12 5.59
N GLY A 51 13.40 17.36 5.75
CA GLY A 51 14.49 16.40 5.53
C GLY A 51 15.04 15.77 6.81
N ASN A 52 14.31 15.85 7.93
CA ASN A 52 14.65 15.13 9.16
C ASN A 52 13.97 13.76 9.17
N GLY A 53 14.76 12.69 9.05
CA GLY A 53 14.28 11.31 8.98
C GLY A 53 13.65 10.78 10.26
N GLN A 54 13.89 11.45 11.40
CA GLN A 54 13.38 11.07 12.71
C GLN A 54 12.19 11.95 13.15
N ASP A 55 11.75 12.90 12.30
CA ASP A 55 10.59 13.76 12.57
C ASP A 55 9.40 13.42 11.64
N PRO A 56 8.57 12.43 11.99
CA PRO A 56 7.40 12.07 11.19
C PRO A 56 6.32 13.15 11.15
N LYS A 57 6.38 14.17 12.02
CA LYS A 57 5.38 15.26 11.99
C LYS A 57 5.56 16.13 10.75
N ASN A 58 6.80 16.38 10.36
CA ASN A 58 7.12 17.33 9.29
C ASN A 58 7.72 16.68 8.04
N ASN A 59 8.15 15.42 8.10
CA ASN A 59 8.88 14.76 7.02
C ASN A 59 8.18 14.85 5.64
N LEU A 60 8.96 15.13 4.60
CA LEU A 60 8.52 15.31 3.22
C LEU A 60 7.58 14.21 2.71
N TYR A 61 7.89 12.95 3.00
CA TYR A 61 7.12 11.81 2.47
C TYR A 61 5.97 11.36 3.38
N TRP A 62 5.80 11.99 4.55
CA TRP A 62 4.82 11.56 5.56
C TRP A 62 3.99 12.69 6.14
N GLY A 63 4.61 13.59 6.90
CA GLY A 63 3.97 14.65 7.66
C GLY A 63 3.86 15.99 6.94
N ALA A 64 4.58 16.19 5.84
CA ALA A 64 4.39 17.37 4.99
C ALA A 64 3.02 17.36 4.28
N LEU A 65 2.65 18.46 3.63
CA LEU A 65 1.33 18.64 2.99
C LEU A 65 0.94 17.49 2.05
N TYR A 66 1.89 17.03 1.23
CA TYR A 66 1.70 15.92 0.28
C TYR A 66 2.32 14.60 0.74
N GLY A 67 2.77 14.53 2.00
CA GLY A 67 3.21 13.29 2.62
C GLY A 67 2.04 12.32 2.85
N VAL A 68 2.33 11.00 2.89
CA VAL A 68 1.33 9.93 2.88
C VAL A 68 0.28 10.08 4.00
N LYS A 69 0.72 10.31 5.25
CA LYS A 69 -0.20 10.49 6.39
C LYS A 69 -1.14 11.65 6.15
N ASN A 70 -0.58 12.84 5.91
CA ASN A 70 -1.36 14.06 5.88
C ASN A 70 -2.24 14.15 4.64
N PHE A 71 -1.74 13.69 3.49
CA PHE A 71 -2.53 13.67 2.26
C PHE A 71 -3.70 12.68 2.35
N LEU A 72 -3.44 11.42 2.73
CA LEU A 72 -4.52 10.43 2.83
C LEU A 72 -5.52 10.77 3.93
N LYS A 73 -5.09 11.40 5.03
CA LYS A 73 -5.99 11.79 6.12
C LYS A 73 -6.82 13.03 5.80
N ASN A 74 -6.22 14.05 5.17
CA ASN A 74 -6.82 15.38 5.08
C ASN A 74 -7.27 15.78 3.67
N LYS A 75 -6.82 15.10 2.62
CA LYS A 75 -7.12 15.42 1.22
C LYS A 75 -7.84 14.30 0.48
N SER A 76 -7.69 13.05 0.92
CA SER A 76 -8.36 11.93 0.28
C SER A 76 -9.86 11.92 0.53
N ASN A 77 -10.63 11.65 -0.53
CA ASN A 77 -12.08 11.41 -0.43
C ASN A 77 -12.44 9.94 -0.25
N ASP A 78 -11.49 9.04 -0.55
CA ASP A 78 -11.70 7.59 -0.61
C ASP A 78 -11.13 6.86 0.60
N TRP A 79 -10.10 7.40 1.26
CA TRP A 79 -9.43 6.81 2.41
C TRP A 79 -9.82 7.50 3.70
N VAL A 80 -10.30 6.72 4.68
CA VAL A 80 -10.73 7.23 5.98
C VAL A 80 -9.75 6.76 7.04
N TYR A 81 -9.14 7.70 7.77
CA TYR A 81 -8.31 7.41 8.94
C TYR A 81 -9.09 6.60 9.97
N LYS A 82 -8.48 5.56 10.53
CA LYS A 82 -9.09 4.72 11.56
C LYS A 82 -8.33 4.76 12.87
N LYS A 83 -7.02 4.49 12.84
CA LYS A 83 -6.23 4.38 14.06
C LYS A 83 -4.75 4.55 13.77
N MET A 84 -4.03 5.21 14.68
CA MET A 84 -2.59 5.09 14.79
C MET A 84 -2.27 3.81 15.56
N ILE A 85 -1.58 2.89 14.89
CA ILE A 85 -1.22 1.59 15.42
C ILE A 85 0.10 1.72 16.17
N THR A 86 0.14 1.28 17.42
CA THR A 86 1.39 1.15 18.16
C THR A 86 2.23 0.04 17.53
N SER A 87 3.43 0.37 17.06
CA SER A 87 4.40 -0.60 16.57
C SER A 87 5.39 -0.95 17.69
N LYS A 88 5.78 -2.22 17.77
CA LYS A 88 6.95 -2.64 18.58
C LYS A 88 8.25 -2.59 17.76
N ASN A 89 8.15 -2.39 16.45
CA ASN A 89 9.31 -2.28 15.56
C ASN A 89 9.90 -0.86 15.72
N THR A 90 11.11 -0.78 16.27
CA THR A 90 11.82 0.48 16.51
C THR A 90 12.24 1.18 15.22
N ASN A 91 12.23 0.49 14.08
CA ASN A 91 12.52 1.09 12.77
C ASN A 91 11.33 1.88 12.20
N ILE A 92 10.14 1.79 12.82
CA ILE A 92 8.90 2.43 12.35
C ILE A 92 8.47 3.46 13.39
N LEU A 93 8.44 4.72 12.99
CA LEU A 93 8.11 5.84 13.87
C LEU A 93 6.59 6.04 14.01
N GLU A 94 5.83 5.79 12.94
CA GLU A 94 4.37 5.83 12.96
C GLU A 94 3.76 4.78 12.04
N SER A 95 2.71 4.10 12.50
CA SER A 95 1.88 3.22 11.67
C SER A 95 0.44 3.72 11.68
N ILE A 96 -0.17 3.93 10.51
CA ILE A 96 -1.54 4.42 10.40
C ILE A 96 -2.40 3.46 9.60
N LEU A 97 -3.53 3.08 10.20
CA LEU A 97 -4.57 2.32 9.56
C LEU A 97 -5.60 3.24 8.93
N PHE A 98 -5.83 3.05 7.64
CA PHE A 98 -6.90 3.63 6.86
C PHE A 98 -7.87 2.54 6.39
N LYS A 99 -9.10 2.96 6.08
CA LYS A 99 -10.12 2.10 5.49
C LYS A 99 -10.72 2.80 4.27
N HIS A 100 -10.82 2.09 3.16
CA HIS A 100 -11.54 2.61 2.00
C HIS A 100 -13.02 2.84 2.35
N LYS A 101 -13.56 4.00 1.96
CA LYS A 101 -14.89 4.50 2.34
C LYS A 101 -16.02 3.54 1.99
N THR A 102 -15.98 2.93 0.80
CA THR A 102 -17.08 2.10 0.25
C THR A 102 -16.71 0.63 -0.02
N LYS A 103 -15.45 0.23 0.17
CA LYS A 103 -14.95 -1.12 -0.20
C LYS A 103 -14.33 -1.78 1.01
N ASN A 104 -14.42 -3.10 1.15
CA ASN A 104 -13.82 -3.84 2.27
C ASN A 104 -12.29 -3.99 2.07
N ILE A 105 -11.58 -2.86 2.08
CA ILE A 105 -10.13 -2.76 1.83
C ILE A 105 -9.50 -1.88 2.90
N TYR A 106 -8.53 -2.42 3.63
CA TYR A 106 -7.75 -1.68 4.62
C TYR A 106 -6.37 -1.34 4.06
N LEU A 107 -5.83 -0.19 4.45
CA LEU A 107 -4.49 0.25 4.08
C LEU A 107 -3.72 0.56 5.35
N LEU A 108 -2.60 -0.13 5.55
CA LEU A 108 -1.63 0.18 6.59
C LEU A 108 -0.50 0.96 5.93
N ALA A 109 -0.22 2.16 6.43
CA ALA A 109 0.93 2.94 6.00
C ALA A 109 1.90 3.05 7.19
N GLU A 110 3.17 2.70 6.98
CA GLU A 110 4.19 2.70 8.02
C GLU A 110 5.34 3.63 7.61
N ALA A 111 5.65 4.60 8.46
CA ALA A 111 6.74 5.55 8.32
C ALA A 111 8.01 4.98 8.94
N TYR A 112 8.92 4.54 8.10
CA TYR A 112 10.22 4.04 8.53
C TYR A 112 11.13 5.21 8.82
N ASP A 113 11.82 5.14 9.96
CA ASP A 113 12.91 6.06 10.28
C ASP A 113 13.84 6.22 9.06
N GLY A 114 14.13 7.47 8.70
CA GLY A 114 14.90 7.79 7.50
C GLY A 114 16.32 7.20 7.50
N GLU A 115 16.93 7.00 8.68
CA GLU A 115 18.20 6.29 8.82
C GLU A 115 18.06 4.80 8.47
N LYS A 116 16.85 4.24 8.59
CA LYS A 116 16.54 2.82 8.39
C LYS A 116 15.95 2.54 7.01
N ILE A 117 16.27 3.36 6.01
CA ILE A 117 15.84 3.18 4.61
C ILE A 117 16.19 1.79 4.04
N LYS A 118 17.33 1.22 4.42
CA LYS A 118 17.71 -0.14 4.00
C LYS A 118 16.72 -1.18 4.51
N VAL A 119 16.35 -1.11 5.79
CA VAL A 119 15.35 -2.00 6.40
C VAL A 119 13.98 -1.82 5.73
N CYS A 120 13.56 -0.58 5.50
CA CYS A 120 12.32 -0.27 4.77
C CYS A 120 12.29 -0.95 3.38
N THR A 121 13.39 -0.84 2.63
CA THR A 121 13.55 -1.41 1.29
C THR A 121 13.53 -2.93 1.32
N GLU A 122 14.26 -3.55 2.25
CA GLU A 122 14.32 -4.99 2.42
C GLU A 122 12.97 -5.59 2.84
N GLU A 123 12.27 -4.97 3.79
CA GLU A 123 10.95 -5.42 4.24
C GLU A 123 9.88 -5.25 3.15
N PHE A 124 9.91 -4.16 2.37
CA PHE A 124 9.06 -4.00 1.19
C PHE A 124 9.29 -5.12 0.16
N LEU A 125 10.56 -5.38 -0.17
CA LEU A 125 10.92 -6.40 -1.13
C LEU A 125 10.51 -7.81 -0.67
N LEU A 126 10.74 -8.15 0.60
CA LEU A 126 10.28 -9.41 1.20
C LEU A 126 8.76 -9.50 1.25
N ALA A 127 8.07 -8.38 1.52
CA ALA A 127 6.61 -8.33 1.47
C ALA A 127 6.10 -8.64 0.06
N SER A 128 6.78 -8.17 -0.98
CA SER A 128 6.40 -8.43 -2.38
C SER A 128 6.46 -9.93 -2.79
N ASN A 129 7.11 -10.79 -2.00
CA ASN A 129 7.23 -12.25 -2.21
C ASN A 129 6.53 -13.10 -1.11
N ASN A 130 5.58 -12.54 -0.37
CA ASN A 130 4.92 -13.22 0.76
C ASN A 130 5.82 -13.52 1.99
N ASN A 131 7.05 -13.01 2.05
CA ASN A 131 8.05 -13.36 3.08
C ASN A 131 8.06 -12.45 4.32
N PHE A 132 7.56 -11.23 4.22
CA PHE A 132 7.40 -10.33 5.37
C PHE A 132 5.93 -10.23 5.73
N LYS A 133 5.50 -10.64 6.93
CA LYS A 133 4.08 -10.63 7.32
C LYS A 133 3.85 -9.68 8.49
N ARG A 134 2.77 -8.91 8.43
CA ARG A 134 2.40 -7.95 9.46
C ARG A 134 0.95 -8.18 9.86
N ARG A 135 0.68 -8.46 11.14
CA ARG A 135 -0.70 -8.61 11.65
C ARG A 135 -1.04 -7.45 12.57
N ILE A 136 -2.23 -6.89 12.42
CA ILE A 136 -2.81 -5.94 13.37
C ILE A 136 -4.21 -6.40 13.77
N ASN A 137 -4.57 -6.14 15.03
CA ASN A 137 -5.92 -6.36 15.53
C ASN A 137 -6.64 -5.02 15.56
N TYR A 138 -7.78 -4.93 14.89
CA TYR A 138 -8.59 -3.72 14.84
C TYR A 138 -10.08 -4.09 14.94
N ASN A 139 -10.73 -3.65 16.02
CA ASN A 139 -12.13 -3.96 16.32
C ASN A 139 -12.45 -5.46 16.17
N GLU A 140 -11.67 -6.30 16.85
CA GLU A 140 -11.80 -7.78 16.85
C GLU A 140 -11.54 -8.46 15.49
N ILE A 141 -11.19 -7.69 14.45
CA ILE A 141 -10.77 -8.22 13.15
C ILE A 141 -9.25 -8.33 13.13
N ASN A 142 -8.77 -9.53 12.78
CA ASN A 142 -7.37 -9.76 12.46
C ASN A 142 -7.11 -9.35 11.00
N LEU A 143 -6.36 -8.26 10.81
CA LEU A 143 -5.97 -7.78 9.49
C LEU A 143 -4.52 -8.19 9.22
N GLU A 144 -4.29 -8.77 8.05
CA GLU A 144 -2.97 -9.24 7.63
C GLU A 144 -2.42 -8.39 6.48
N PHE A 145 -1.20 -7.89 6.65
CA PHE A 145 -0.49 -6.95 5.79
C PHE A 145 0.87 -7.52 5.36
N GLY A 146 1.55 -6.78 4.48
CA GLY A 146 2.82 -7.17 3.87
C GLY A 146 2.59 -8.31 2.89
N GLY A 147 3.20 -9.44 3.14
CA GLY A 147 3.20 -10.65 2.32
C GLY A 147 1.84 -11.34 2.20
N ASN A 148 0.87 -10.97 3.03
CA ASN A 148 -0.51 -11.43 2.89
C ASN A 148 -1.41 -10.40 2.17
N SER A 149 -0.91 -9.20 1.89
CA SER A 149 -1.65 -8.16 1.17
C SER A 149 -1.92 -8.50 -0.28
N GLU A 150 -2.92 -7.85 -0.87
CA GLU A 150 -3.12 -7.88 -2.33
C GLU A 150 -2.19 -6.90 -3.04
N LEU A 151 -1.79 -5.82 -2.37
CA LEU A 151 -0.90 -4.80 -2.91
C LEU A 151 0.10 -4.33 -1.85
N VAL A 152 1.35 -4.16 -2.25
CA VAL A 152 2.36 -3.44 -1.47
C VAL A 152 2.83 -2.21 -2.25
N ALA A 153 3.15 -1.14 -1.54
CA ALA A 153 3.66 0.08 -2.14
C ALA A 153 4.91 0.56 -1.41
N TYR A 154 5.91 1.01 -2.16
CA TYR A 154 7.07 1.74 -1.65
C TYR A 154 6.98 3.20 -2.10
N ILE A 155 7.27 4.13 -1.20
CA ILE A 155 7.32 5.56 -1.50
C ILE A 155 8.41 6.25 -0.69
N GLY A 156 9.24 7.04 -1.36
CA GLY A 156 10.33 7.79 -0.75
C GLY A 156 11.57 7.84 -1.65
N HIS A 157 12.74 8.04 -1.04
CA HIS A 157 14.01 7.95 -1.76
C HIS A 157 14.24 6.53 -2.31
N ASP A 158 14.95 6.40 -3.44
CA ASP A 158 15.31 5.08 -3.97
C ASP A 158 16.59 4.58 -3.29
N GLY A 159 16.44 3.85 -2.19
CA GLY A 159 17.59 3.33 -1.45
C GLY A 159 18.51 2.41 -2.27
N LEU A 160 18.00 1.77 -3.33
CA LEU A 160 18.81 0.91 -4.20
C LEU A 160 19.76 1.73 -5.12
N MET A 161 19.62 3.05 -5.16
CA MET A 161 20.63 3.95 -5.73
C MET A 161 21.90 4.03 -4.88
N GLU A 162 21.81 3.76 -3.58
CA GLU A 162 22.90 3.94 -2.60
C GLU A 162 23.49 2.61 -2.13
N PHE A 163 22.66 1.58 -2.02
CA PHE A 163 23.08 0.29 -1.47
C PHE A 163 22.53 -0.90 -2.25
N LYS A 164 23.18 -2.04 -2.07
CA LYS A 164 22.68 -3.34 -2.53
C LYS A 164 21.99 -4.06 -1.37
N VAL A 165 20.98 -4.85 -1.72
CA VAL A 165 20.32 -5.79 -0.81
C VAL A 165 20.75 -7.22 -1.13
N ASN A 166 20.76 -8.10 -0.13
CA ASN A 166 21.08 -9.52 -0.30
C ASN A 166 19.94 -10.37 0.27
N LEU A 167 18.83 -10.43 -0.46
CA LEU A 167 17.60 -11.07 0.00
C LEU A 167 17.48 -12.50 -0.54
N LYS A 168 16.94 -13.38 0.31
CA LYS A 168 16.54 -14.74 -0.06
C LYS A 168 15.02 -14.80 -0.16
N TYR A 169 14.52 -14.98 -1.38
CA TYR A 169 13.10 -15.15 -1.65
C TYR A 169 12.70 -16.62 -1.57
N LYS A 170 11.44 -16.87 -1.19
CA LYS A 170 10.88 -18.21 -1.31
C LYS A 170 10.61 -18.49 -2.79
N GLN A 171 10.98 -19.69 -3.25
CA GLN A 171 10.92 -20.02 -4.68
C GLN A 171 9.50 -20.01 -5.25
N THR A 172 8.49 -20.32 -4.43
CA THR A 172 7.09 -20.36 -4.87
C THR A 172 6.22 -19.51 -3.95
N PRO A 173 5.97 -18.22 -4.30
CA PRO A 173 4.99 -17.42 -3.60
C PRO A 173 3.61 -18.06 -3.76
N SER A 174 2.83 -18.10 -2.68
CA SER A 174 1.47 -18.67 -2.71
C SER A 174 0.48 -17.79 -3.48
N LYS A 175 0.84 -16.52 -3.68
CA LYS A 175 0.03 -15.51 -4.37
C LYS A 175 0.92 -14.43 -4.95
N LYS A 176 0.64 -14.03 -6.18
CA LYS A 176 1.26 -12.85 -6.80
C LYS A 176 0.75 -11.56 -6.11
N ILE A 177 1.67 -10.70 -5.70
CA ILE A 177 1.37 -9.41 -5.06
C ILE A 177 1.56 -8.29 -6.07
N ASP A 178 0.59 -7.37 -6.15
CA ASP A 178 0.76 -6.14 -6.93
C ASP A 178 1.72 -5.18 -6.21
N ALA A 179 2.65 -4.58 -6.95
CA ALA A 179 3.66 -3.67 -6.42
C ALA A 179 3.57 -2.29 -7.07
N ILE A 180 3.54 -1.25 -6.24
CA ILE A 180 3.72 0.15 -6.64
C ILE A 180 5.06 0.64 -6.06
N ILE A 181 5.91 1.27 -6.86
CA ILE A 181 7.21 1.79 -6.39
C ILE A 181 7.36 3.24 -6.87
N LEU A 182 7.10 4.18 -5.97
CA LEU A 182 7.24 5.62 -6.21
C LEU A 182 8.56 6.09 -5.59
N ALA A 183 9.62 5.97 -6.37
CA ALA A 183 10.95 6.47 -6.05
C ALA A 183 11.64 6.92 -7.36
N CYS A 184 12.80 7.55 -7.29
CA CYS A 184 13.53 8.01 -8.49
C CYS A 184 14.07 6.83 -9.31
N ALA A 185 13.78 6.79 -10.62
CA ALA A 185 14.27 5.76 -11.54
C ALA A 185 14.02 4.31 -11.07
N SER A 186 12.93 4.08 -10.35
CA SER A 186 12.71 2.85 -9.59
C SER A 186 12.62 1.60 -10.45
N LYS A 187 12.18 1.70 -11.72
CA LYS A 187 12.25 0.56 -12.63
C LYS A 187 13.69 0.06 -12.79
N ASN A 188 14.66 0.93 -12.97
CA ASN A 188 16.04 0.51 -13.22
C ASN A 188 16.65 -0.21 -11.99
N TYR A 189 16.44 0.34 -10.80
CA TYR A 189 17.07 -0.16 -9.59
C TYR A 189 16.33 -1.34 -8.94
N PHE A 190 14.99 -1.32 -8.92
CA PHE A 190 14.19 -2.38 -8.30
C PHE A 190 13.92 -3.58 -9.22
N GLN A 191 14.03 -3.46 -10.55
CA GLN A 191 13.58 -4.50 -11.49
C GLN A 191 14.16 -5.88 -11.17
N ASN A 192 15.45 -5.99 -10.87
CA ASN A 192 16.08 -7.28 -10.55
C ASN A 192 15.47 -7.93 -9.31
N GLU A 193 15.24 -7.16 -8.24
CA GLU A 193 14.64 -7.68 -7.01
C GLU A 193 13.15 -8.00 -7.18
N ILE A 194 12.43 -7.22 -8.00
CA ILE A 194 11.00 -7.48 -8.29
C ILE A 194 10.80 -8.72 -9.19
N ILE A 195 11.74 -8.99 -10.11
CA ILE A 195 11.76 -10.26 -10.87
C ILE A 195 11.99 -11.42 -9.91
N LYS A 196 13.01 -11.34 -9.06
CA LYS A 196 13.33 -12.39 -8.07
C LYS A 196 12.19 -12.63 -7.08
N SER A 197 11.51 -11.56 -6.66
CA SER A 197 10.36 -11.63 -5.76
C SER A 197 9.09 -12.17 -6.43
N LYS A 198 9.07 -12.27 -7.76
CA LYS A 198 7.93 -12.68 -8.60
C LYS A 198 6.68 -11.81 -8.39
N ALA A 199 6.86 -10.57 -7.92
CA ALA A 199 5.76 -9.62 -7.76
C ALA A 199 5.25 -9.13 -9.12
N ASN A 200 4.09 -8.46 -9.10
CA ASN A 200 3.48 -7.84 -10.28
C ASN A 200 3.69 -6.32 -10.23
N PRO A 201 4.70 -5.74 -10.90
CA PRO A 201 4.87 -4.30 -10.91
C PRO A 201 3.75 -3.63 -11.71
N ILE A 202 2.82 -2.98 -11.02
CA ILE A 202 1.69 -2.28 -11.64
C ILE A 202 1.97 -0.80 -11.87
N LEU A 203 2.92 -0.21 -11.14
CA LEU A 203 3.37 1.16 -11.33
C LEU A 203 4.77 1.37 -10.74
N TRP A 204 5.68 1.90 -11.55
CA TRP A 204 7.01 2.36 -11.14
C TRP A 204 7.53 3.42 -12.12
N THR A 205 8.67 4.04 -11.82
CA THR A 205 9.16 5.22 -12.52
C THR A 205 10.38 4.92 -13.39
N THR A 206 10.57 5.72 -14.45
CA THR A 206 11.72 5.60 -15.35
C THR A 206 12.83 6.61 -15.04
N ASN A 207 12.50 7.75 -14.42
CA ASN A 207 13.39 8.89 -14.21
C ASN A 207 13.22 9.45 -12.78
N LEU A 208 13.96 10.51 -12.46
CA LEU A 208 13.80 11.28 -11.23
C LEU A 208 12.36 11.80 -11.10
N MET A 209 11.83 11.80 -9.88
CA MET A 209 10.47 12.20 -9.59
C MET A 209 10.35 12.81 -8.18
N ALA A 210 9.21 13.43 -7.88
CA ALA A 210 8.82 13.84 -6.53
C ALA A 210 7.86 12.80 -5.92
N PRO A 211 8.31 11.86 -5.07
CA PRO A 211 7.52 10.73 -4.62
C PRO A 211 6.52 11.15 -3.53
N GLU A 212 5.38 11.68 -3.97
CA GLU A 212 4.34 12.26 -3.11
C GLU A 212 2.99 11.52 -3.23
N ALA A 213 2.17 11.66 -2.20
CA ALA A 213 1.02 10.81 -1.96
C ALA A 213 -0.14 10.98 -2.95
N TYR A 214 -0.25 12.09 -3.68
CA TYR A 214 -1.29 12.24 -4.71
C TYR A 214 -1.13 11.24 -5.86
N THR A 215 0.11 10.86 -6.18
CA THR A 215 0.38 9.85 -7.21
C THR A 215 0.01 8.47 -6.69
N LEU A 216 0.35 8.19 -5.43
CA LEU A 216 -0.02 6.96 -4.74
C LEU A 216 -1.54 6.81 -4.67
N GLU A 217 -2.26 7.83 -4.21
CA GLU A 217 -3.72 7.81 -4.10
C GLU A 217 -4.37 7.52 -5.45
N ALA A 218 -3.96 8.22 -6.51
CA ALA A 218 -4.53 8.01 -7.84
C ALA A 218 -4.33 6.57 -8.34
N ALA A 219 -3.15 6.01 -8.10
CA ALA A 219 -2.84 4.62 -8.44
C ALA A 219 -3.67 3.63 -7.62
N LEU A 220 -3.78 3.84 -6.31
CA LEU A 220 -4.59 3.03 -5.40
C LEU A 220 -6.07 3.05 -5.78
N ASN A 221 -6.62 4.23 -6.09
CA ASN A 221 -8.02 4.39 -6.49
C ASN A 221 -8.31 3.67 -7.81
N SER A 222 -7.39 3.72 -8.76
CA SER A 222 -7.47 2.96 -10.01
C SER A 222 -7.40 1.45 -9.76
N TRP A 223 -6.53 1.01 -8.85
CA TRP A 223 -6.40 -0.39 -8.45
C TRP A 223 -7.65 -0.92 -7.72
N VAL A 224 -8.25 -0.13 -6.82
CA VAL A 224 -9.51 -0.48 -6.13
C VAL A 224 -10.66 -0.68 -7.13
N LYS A 225 -10.65 0.08 -8.24
CA LYS A 225 -11.58 -0.07 -9.37
C LYS A 225 -11.25 -1.27 -10.27
N LYS A 226 -10.26 -2.10 -9.92
CA LYS A 226 -9.76 -3.25 -10.69
C LYS A 226 -9.28 -2.88 -12.10
N GLN A 227 -8.81 -1.65 -12.28
CA GLN A 227 -8.28 -1.23 -13.57
C GLN A 227 -6.90 -1.86 -13.80
N LYS A 228 -6.51 -2.07 -15.07
CA LYS A 228 -5.23 -2.69 -15.42
C LYS A 228 -4.08 -1.66 -15.35
N GLY A 229 -2.84 -2.15 -15.47
CA GLY A 229 -1.63 -1.34 -15.36
C GLY A 229 -1.62 -0.07 -16.23
N ILE A 230 -2.14 -0.12 -17.45
CA ILE A 230 -2.20 1.04 -18.36
C ILE A 230 -3.10 2.15 -17.79
N GLN A 231 -4.24 1.79 -17.23
CA GLN A 231 -5.16 2.74 -16.60
C GLN A 231 -4.60 3.28 -15.28
N ILE A 232 -3.94 2.44 -14.48
CA ILE A 232 -3.24 2.84 -13.25
C ILE A 232 -2.15 3.86 -13.58
N LYS A 233 -1.32 3.57 -14.58
CA LYS A 233 -0.31 4.49 -15.13
C LYS A 233 -0.93 5.82 -15.57
N GLU A 234 -2.03 5.78 -16.32
CA GLU A 234 -2.69 7.00 -16.80
C GLU A 234 -3.26 7.84 -15.64
N ALA A 235 -3.86 7.20 -14.63
CA ALA A 235 -4.34 7.88 -13.43
C ALA A 235 -3.19 8.56 -12.65
N ALA A 236 -2.09 7.83 -12.43
CA ALA A 236 -0.88 8.35 -11.80
C ALA A 236 -0.29 9.52 -12.60
N SER A 237 -0.21 9.41 -13.93
CA SER A 237 0.31 10.45 -14.81
C SER A 237 -0.52 11.73 -14.76
N LYS A 238 -1.85 11.62 -14.76
CA LYS A 238 -2.75 12.78 -14.63
C LYS A 238 -2.61 13.45 -13.27
N ALA A 239 -2.54 12.67 -12.19
CA ALA A 239 -2.32 13.20 -10.85
C ALA A 239 -0.97 13.90 -10.74
N TYR A 240 0.11 13.26 -11.18
CA TYR A 240 1.45 13.85 -11.16
C TYR A 240 1.52 15.17 -11.93
N ASN A 241 0.98 15.22 -13.15
CA ASN A 241 0.92 16.46 -13.94
C ASN A 241 0.11 17.58 -13.23
N LYS A 242 -0.99 17.23 -12.55
CA LYS A 242 -1.81 18.22 -11.84
C LYS A 242 -1.02 18.95 -10.75
N TYR A 243 -0.16 18.24 -10.02
CA TYR A 243 0.60 18.81 -8.91
C TYR A 243 1.95 19.37 -9.35
N GLN A 244 2.69 18.65 -10.19
CA GLN A 244 4.05 19.00 -10.61
C GLN A 244 4.10 19.88 -11.86
N LYS A 245 2.98 20.07 -12.56
CA LYS A 245 2.86 20.95 -13.75
C LYS A 245 3.90 20.66 -14.85
N CYS A 246 4.34 19.41 -14.96
CA CYS A 246 5.42 18.98 -15.86
C CYS A 246 4.97 18.63 -17.30
N GLY A 247 3.70 18.85 -17.62
CA GLY A 247 3.08 18.45 -18.88
C GLY A 247 2.69 16.96 -18.90
N LEU A 248 1.48 16.65 -19.39
CA LEU A 248 0.95 15.29 -19.37
C LEU A 248 1.80 14.30 -20.19
N ARG A 249 2.43 14.76 -21.28
CA ARG A 249 3.37 13.94 -22.06
C ARG A 249 4.60 13.56 -21.24
N GLY A 250 5.13 14.48 -20.44
CA GLY A 250 6.23 14.23 -19.52
C GLY A 250 5.83 13.21 -18.45
N ALA A 251 4.70 13.46 -17.76
CA ALA A 251 4.18 12.55 -16.74
C ALA A 251 3.91 11.14 -17.26
N ARG A 252 3.35 10.98 -18.47
CA ARG A 252 3.11 9.66 -19.09
C ARG A 252 4.38 8.88 -19.42
N ARG A 253 5.50 9.59 -19.67
CA ARG A 253 6.82 8.97 -19.89
C ARG A 253 7.48 8.57 -18.57
N LEU A 254 7.19 9.29 -17.48
CA LEU A 254 7.74 9.01 -16.17
C LEU A 254 7.25 7.68 -15.60
N PHE A 255 6.00 7.30 -15.84
CA PHE A 255 5.40 6.09 -15.27
C PHE A 255 5.28 4.94 -16.29
N VAL A 256 5.60 3.74 -15.82
CA VAL A 256 5.48 2.49 -16.59
C VAL A 256 4.88 1.38 -15.71
N THR A 257 4.47 0.29 -16.36
CA THR A 257 3.80 -0.87 -15.74
C THR A 257 4.31 -2.13 -16.42
N GLY A 258 4.39 -3.24 -15.70
CA GLY A 258 5.05 -4.45 -16.20
C GLY A 258 6.57 -4.29 -16.35
N PHE A 259 7.22 -5.40 -16.72
CA PHE A 259 8.66 -5.49 -17.01
C PHE A 259 9.00 -4.88 -18.37
#